data_AF-A0A2N8KZH0-F1
#
_entry.id   AF-A0A2N8KZH0-F1
#
_cell.length_a   1.000
_cell.length_b   1.000
_cell.length_c   1.000
_cell.angle_alpha   90.00
_cell.angle_beta   90.00
_cell.angle_gamma   90.00
#
_symmetry.space_group_name_H-M   'P 1'
#
loop_
_entity.id
_entity.type
_entity.pdbx_description
1 polymer ?
#
loop_
_entity_poly.entity_id
_entity_poly.type
_entity_poly.pdbx_seq_one_letter_code
_entity_poly.pdbx_strand_id
1 'polypeptide(L)'
;MKAVQARRVVLDLPLLLQALLCSDDAAQALRQAWQSGACVPLVNAEMAQALITALRFPRLALSEVQQQELLADFLPYAEVVGPPAQADRRRSREASHALELALSQHAKAELWLCSDPALRLRGQRLISRRQLPGLKGVSGEEFLAGLSSAGHDVTG
;
A
#
# COMPACT_ATOMS: atom_id res chain seq x y z
N MET A 1 5.88 25.46 -12.42
CA MET A 1 6.36 24.34 -11.59
C MET A 1 5.38 23.19 -11.79
N LYS A 2 5.83 22.04 -12.31
CA LYS A 2 4.97 20.87 -12.44
C LYS A 2 4.81 20.29 -11.03
N ALA A 3 3.58 20.25 -10.49
CA ALA A 3 3.37 19.60 -9.21
C ALA A 3 3.88 18.16 -9.31
N VAL A 4 4.81 17.76 -8.44
CA VAL A 4 5.18 16.35 -8.31
C VAL A 4 3.92 15.67 -7.79
N GLN A 5 3.26 14.90 -8.66
CA GLN A 5 2.05 14.19 -8.28
C GLN A 5 2.44 13.10 -7.28
N ALA A 6 1.78 13.09 -6.12
CA ALA A 6 1.96 12.07 -5.10
C ALA A 6 1.74 10.69 -5.70
N ARG A 7 2.67 9.76 -5.45
CA ARG A 7 2.60 8.41 -6.03
C ARG A 7 1.40 7.67 -5.47
N ARG A 8 0.61 7.04 -6.34
CA ARG A 8 -0.52 6.18 -5.93
C ARG A 8 0.00 4.80 -5.55
N VAL A 9 -0.13 4.42 -4.29
CA VAL A 9 0.49 3.21 -3.75
C VAL A 9 -0.53 2.24 -3.17
N VAL A 10 -0.35 0.94 -3.39
CA VAL A 10 -1.11 -0.11 -2.70
C VAL A 10 -0.17 -0.81 -1.73
N LEU A 11 -0.51 -0.81 -0.44
CA LEU A 11 0.26 -1.49 0.60
C LEU A 11 -0.28 -2.89 0.84
N ASP A 12 0.63 -3.87 0.90
CA ASP A 12 0.32 -5.18 1.45
C ASP A 12 -0.08 -5.06 2.93
N LEU A 13 -1.02 -5.92 3.35
CA LEU A 13 -1.55 -5.89 4.70
C LEU A 13 -0.47 -5.99 5.79
N PRO A 14 0.57 -6.87 5.69
CA PRO A 14 1.66 -6.87 6.65
C PRO A 14 2.43 -5.54 6.76
N LEU A 15 2.68 -4.83 5.66
CA LEU A 15 3.33 -3.52 5.71
C LEU A 15 2.44 -2.47 6.35
N LEU A 16 1.14 -2.50 6.04
CA LEU A 16 0.18 -1.60 6.67
C LEU A 16 0.06 -1.86 8.17
N LEU A 17 0.03 -3.13 8.59
CA LEU A 17 0.02 -3.50 10.00
C LEU A 17 1.31 -3.11 10.72
N GLN A 18 2.48 -3.35 10.12
CA GLN A 18 3.76 -2.88 10.67
C GLN A 18 3.74 -1.35 10.85
N ALA A 19 3.33 -0.63 9.82
CA ALA A 19 3.28 0.82 9.85
C ALA A 19 2.21 1.39 10.78
N LEU A 20 1.27 0.60 11.31
CA LEU A 20 0.32 1.04 12.33
C LEU A 20 0.74 0.59 13.73
N LEU A 21 1.21 -0.65 13.88
CA LEU A 21 1.46 -1.27 15.18
C LEU A 21 2.87 -1.05 15.73
N CYS A 22 3.83 -0.71 14.87
CA CYS A 22 5.23 -0.58 15.26
C CYS A 22 5.69 0.88 15.32
N SER A 23 6.69 1.13 16.16
CA SER A 23 7.33 2.44 16.34
C SER A 23 8.76 2.47 15.81
N ASP A 24 9.19 1.48 15.02
CA ASP A 24 10.48 1.52 14.34
C ASP A 24 10.53 2.62 13.26
N ASP A 25 11.75 2.97 12.83
CA ASP A 25 11.96 4.07 11.89
C ASP A 25 11.27 3.83 10.54
N ALA A 26 11.19 2.58 10.07
CA ALA A 26 10.53 2.27 8.80
C ALA A 26 9.00 2.43 8.91
N ALA A 27 8.41 1.98 10.01
CA ALA A 27 6.99 2.19 10.31
C ALA A 27 6.65 3.68 10.41
N GLN A 28 7.47 4.45 11.13
CA GLN A 28 7.32 5.91 11.22
C GLN A 28 7.45 6.60 9.87
N ALA A 29 8.46 6.23 9.08
CA ALA A 29 8.71 6.82 7.76
C ALA A 29 7.58 6.51 6.76
N LEU A 30 6.99 5.31 6.82
CA LEU A 30 5.80 4.97 6.04
C LEU A 30 4.62 5.88 6.43
N ARG A 31 4.34 6.04 7.73
CA ARG A 31 3.31 6.97 8.21
C ARG A 31 3.53 8.39 7.71
N GLN A 32 4.76 8.89 7.84
CA GLN A 32 5.12 10.22 7.37
C GLN A 32 4.95 10.38 5.84
N ALA A 33 5.24 9.34 5.05
CA ALA A 33 5.11 9.39 3.59
C ALA A 33 3.67 9.66 3.13
N TRP A 34 2.66 9.01 3.72
CA TRP A 34 1.27 9.32 3.36
C TRP A 34 0.73 10.56 4.07
N GLN A 35 1.16 10.84 5.29
CA GLN A 35 0.73 12.04 6.04
C GLN A 35 1.20 13.34 5.38
N SER A 36 2.40 13.34 4.80
CA SER A 36 2.97 14.48 4.06
C SER A 36 2.48 14.57 2.60
N GLY A 37 1.72 13.58 2.12
CA GLY A 37 1.32 13.48 0.73
C GLY A 37 2.44 13.08 -0.23
N ALA A 38 3.55 12.51 0.24
CA ALA A 38 4.58 11.92 -0.64
C ALA A 38 4.03 10.69 -1.40
N CYS A 39 3.04 10.02 -0.83
CA CYS A 39 2.22 9.03 -1.51
C CYS A 39 0.75 9.11 -1.12
N VAL A 40 -0.11 8.51 -1.93
CA VAL A 40 -1.54 8.32 -1.67
C VAL A 40 -1.81 6.81 -1.59
N PRO A 41 -2.02 6.26 -0.39
CA PRO A 41 -2.46 4.88 -0.22
C PRO A 41 -3.81 4.64 -0.90
N LEU A 42 -3.96 3.53 -1.59
CA LEU A 42 -5.21 3.10 -2.18
C LEU A 42 -5.80 1.93 -1.40
N VAL A 43 -7.11 1.96 -1.18
CA VAL A 43 -7.85 0.90 -0.51
C VAL A 43 -9.16 0.58 -1.22
N ASN A 44 -9.58 -0.68 -1.18
CA ASN A 44 -10.93 -1.11 -1.52
C ASN A 44 -11.60 -1.75 -0.29
N ALA A 45 -12.87 -2.14 -0.44
CA ALA A 45 -13.63 -2.79 0.63
C ALA A 45 -12.95 -4.06 1.15
N GLU A 46 -12.35 -4.87 0.27
CA GLU A 46 -11.64 -6.09 0.65
C GLU A 46 -10.40 -5.81 1.50
N MET A 47 -9.57 -4.82 1.12
CA MET A 47 -8.41 -4.40 1.92
C MET A 47 -8.83 -3.79 3.25
N ALA A 48 -9.86 -2.93 3.26
CA ALA A 48 -10.37 -2.34 4.49
C ALA A 48 -10.88 -3.42 5.46
N GLN A 49 -11.64 -4.39 4.96
CA GLN A 49 -12.14 -5.51 5.77
C GLN A 49 -10.99 -6.38 6.28
N ALA A 50 -9.99 -6.66 5.46
CA ALA A 50 -8.82 -7.43 5.88
C ALA A 50 -8.04 -6.71 6.99
N LEU A 51 -7.87 -5.39 6.90
CA LEU A 51 -7.25 -4.57 7.94
C LEU A 51 -8.06 -4.59 9.24
N ILE A 52 -9.36 -4.31 9.18
CA ILE A 52 -10.24 -4.30 10.36
C ILE A 52 -10.23 -5.68 11.04
N THR A 53 -10.32 -6.76 10.27
CA THR A 53 -10.25 -8.13 10.81
C THR A 53 -8.91 -8.40 11.48
N ALA A 54 -7.81 -7.96 10.88
CA ALA A 54 -6.48 -8.13 11.46
C ALA A 54 -6.29 -7.33 12.76
N LEU A 55 -6.76 -6.09 12.83
CA LEU A 55 -6.69 -5.26 14.05
C LEU A 55 -7.56 -5.81 15.19
N ARG A 56 -8.64 -6.54 14.87
CA ARG A 56 -9.48 -7.23 15.85
C ARG A 56 -8.90 -8.55 16.34
N PHE A 57 -7.73 -8.94 15.85
CA PHE A 57 -7.18 -10.24 16.17
C PHE A 57 -6.78 -10.32 17.65
N PRO A 58 -7.29 -11.29 18.44
CA PRO A 58 -7.15 -11.27 19.90
C PRO A 58 -5.70 -11.23 20.40
N ARG A 59 -4.75 -11.78 19.64
CA ARG A 59 -3.33 -11.76 20.01
C ARG A 59 -2.71 -10.35 20.02
N LEU A 60 -3.36 -9.36 19.42
CA LEU A 60 -2.92 -7.96 19.46
C LEU A 60 -3.32 -7.25 20.75
N ALA A 61 -4.30 -7.78 21.50
CA ALA A 61 -4.80 -7.21 22.75
C ALA A 61 -5.21 -5.72 22.67
N LEU A 62 -5.71 -5.28 21.51
CA LEU A 62 -6.14 -3.90 21.27
C LEU A 62 -7.58 -3.68 21.77
N SER A 63 -7.79 -2.60 22.53
CA SER A 63 -9.13 -2.09 22.83
C SER A 63 -9.80 -1.55 21.57
N GLU A 64 -11.13 -1.38 21.60
CA GLU A 64 -11.86 -0.76 20.47
C GLU A 64 -11.37 0.65 20.18
N VAL A 65 -11.02 1.42 21.22
CA VAL A 65 -10.45 2.77 21.08
C VAL A 65 -9.10 2.72 20.36
N GLN A 66 -8.20 1.82 20.77
CA GLN A 66 -6.90 1.67 20.10
C GLN A 66 -7.05 1.24 18.64
N GLN A 67 -8.01 0.36 18.33
CA GLN A 67 -8.29 -0.01 16.93
C GLN A 67 -8.76 1.20 16.11
N GLN A 68 -9.60 2.07 16.69
CA GLN A 68 -10.07 3.29 16.04
C GLN A 68 -8.94 4.31 15.84
N GLU A 69 -8.06 4.49 16.84
CA GLU A 69 -6.88 5.35 16.74
C GLU A 69 -5.95 4.89 15.61
N LEU A 70 -5.65 3.60 15.53
CA LEU A 70 -4.82 3.04 14.45
C LEU A 70 -5.47 3.23 13.07
N LEU A 71 -6.79 3.12 12.96
CA LEU A 71 -7.50 3.39 11.71
C LEU A 71 -7.46 4.89 11.37
N ALA A 72 -7.55 5.78 12.36
CA ALA A 72 -7.46 7.22 12.16
C ALA A 72 -6.07 7.68 11.69
N ASP A 73 -5.01 6.94 12.00
CA ASP A 73 -3.64 7.20 11.50
C ASP A 73 -3.46 6.91 9.99
N PHE A 74 -4.44 6.25 9.37
CA PHE A 74 -4.35 5.79 7.98
C PHE A 74 -5.53 6.25 7.10
N LEU A 75 -6.77 6.02 7.53
CA LEU A 75 -7.96 6.23 6.70
C LEU A 75 -8.10 7.65 6.13
N PRO A 76 -7.77 8.75 6.87
CA PRO A 76 -7.84 10.10 6.31
C PRO A 76 -6.91 10.34 5.12
N TYR A 77 -5.85 9.53 4.98
CA TYR A 77 -4.84 9.66 3.94
C TYR A 77 -5.06 8.69 2.78
N ALA A 78 -5.93 7.69 2.96
CA ALA A 78 -6.19 6.66 1.96
C ALA A 78 -7.31 7.06 0.99
N GLU A 79 -7.10 6.82 -0.29
CA GLU A 79 -8.12 6.96 -1.32
C GLU A 79 -8.89 5.65 -1.50
N VAL A 80 -10.21 5.73 -1.44
CA VAL A 80 -11.10 4.60 -1.68
C VAL A 80 -11.27 4.39 -3.18
N VAL A 81 -10.93 3.19 -3.65
CA VAL A 81 -11.06 2.75 -5.02
C VAL A 81 -12.17 1.70 -5.11
N GLY A 82 -12.96 1.76 -6.18
CA GLY A 82 -13.96 0.75 -6.48
C GLY A 82 -13.36 -0.66 -6.61
N PRO A 83 -14.18 -1.71 -6.43
CA PRO A 83 -13.70 -3.09 -6.49
C PRO A 83 -13.06 -3.40 -7.86
N PRO A 84 -12.10 -4.35 -7.90
CA PRO A 84 -11.58 -4.86 -9.17
C PRO A 84 -12.71 -5.50 -9.99
N ALA A 85 -12.62 -5.39 -11.32
CA ALA A 85 -13.60 -6.04 -12.19
C ALA A 85 -13.56 -7.57 -12.00
N GLN A 86 -14.68 -8.24 -12.24
CA GLN A 86 -14.78 -9.70 -12.04
C GLN A 86 -13.76 -10.48 -12.90
N ALA A 87 -13.44 -9.97 -14.09
CA ALA A 87 -12.41 -10.53 -14.96
C ALA A 87 -11.00 -10.45 -14.34
N ASP A 88 -10.71 -9.38 -13.60
CA ASP A 88 -9.43 -9.19 -12.91
C ASP A 88 -9.27 -10.18 -11.76
N ARG A 89 -10.33 -10.38 -10.97
CA ARG A 89 -10.34 -11.35 -9.85
C ARG A 89 -10.11 -12.79 -10.32
N ARG A 90 -10.75 -13.24 -11.40
CA ARG A 90 -10.57 -14.60 -11.92
C ARG A 90 -9.14 -14.89 -12.36
N ARG A 91 -8.45 -13.87 -12.90
CA ARG A 91 -7.05 -13.95 -13.36
C ARG A 91 -6.03 -13.84 -12.21
N SER A 92 -6.49 -13.53 -11.00
CA SER A 92 -5.66 -13.29 -9.80
C SER A 92 -6.03 -14.22 -8.64
N ARG A 93 -6.59 -15.40 -8.92
CA ARG A 93 -7.19 -16.29 -7.90
C ARG A 93 -6.27 -16.75 -6.76
N GLU A 94 -4.96 -16.49 -6.87
CA GLU A 94 -3.93 -16.78 -5.86
C GLU A 94 -3.18 -15.52 -5.40
N ALA A 95 -3.65 -14.33 -5.78
CA ALA A 95 -3.03 -13.06 -5.42
C ALA A 95 -3.50 -12.58 -4.03
N SER A 96 -2.67 -11.78 -3.37
CA SER A 96 -3.11 -11.02 -2.20
C SER A 96 -4.17 -9.98 -2.60
N HIS A 97 -5.06 -9.59 -1.69
CA HIS A 97 -6.03 -8.51 -1.92
C HIS A 97 -5.37 -7.21 -2.38
N ALA A 98 -4.18 -6.91 -1.85
CA ALA A 98 -3.38 -5.77 -2.26
C ALA A 98 -2.89 -5.89 -3.72
N LEU A 99 -2.40 -7.06 -4.15
CA LEU A 99 -2.02 -7.24 -5.55
C LEU A 99 -3.26 -7.21 -6.47
N GLU A 100 -4.40 -7.76 -6.06
CA GLU A 100 -5.66 -7.65 -6.80
C GLU A 100 -6.09 -6.19 -6.98
N LEU A 101 -6.00 -5.39 -5.92
CA LEU A 101 -6.27 -3.95 -5.96
C LEU A 101 -5.27 -3.22 -6.87
N ALA A 102 -3.97 -3.49 -6.74
CA ALA A 102 -2.95 -2.85 -7.58
C ALA A 102 -3.16 -3.12 -9.07
N LEU A 103 -3.59 -4.34 -9.42
CA LEU A 103 -3.88 -4.73 -10.81
C LEU A 103 -5.23 -4.18 -11.32
N SER A 104 -6.07 -3.61 -10.47
CA SER A 104 -7.36 -3.04 -10.86
C SER A 104 -7.17 -1.82 -11.76
N GLN A 105 -7.89 -1.78 -12.89
CA GLN A 105 -7.95 -0.61 -13.76
C GLN A 105 -8.45 0.66 -13.03
N HIS A 106 -9.26 0.49 -11.98
CA HIS A 106 -9.77 1.61 -11.19
C HIS A 106 -8.71 2.20 -10.26
N ALA A 107 -7.73 1.39 -9.84
CA ALA A 107 -6.72 1.82 -8.88
C ALA A 107 -5.76 2.83 -9.49
N LYS A 108 -5.36 2.62 -10.75
CA LYS A 108 -4.28 3.39 -11.39
C LYS A 108 -3.05 3.46 -10.46
N ALA A 109 -2.76 2.33 -9.81
CA ALA A 109 -1.66 2.23 -8.86
C ALA A 109 -0.33 2.32 -9.63
N GLU A 110 0.60 3.11 -9.10
CA GLU A 110 1.95 3.23 -9.63
C GLU A 110 2.90 2.26 -8.93
N LEU A 111 2.70 2.05 -7.63
CA LEU A 111 3.48 1.12 -6.83
C LEU A 111 2.59 0.15 -6.07
N TRP A 112 3.04 -1.10 -6.00
CA TRP A 112 2.56 -2.09 -5.05
C TRP A 112 3.70 -2.41 -4.08
N LEU A 113 3.49 -2.03 -2.82
CA LEU A 113 4.43 -2.23 -1.73
C LEU A 113 4.18 -3.60 -1.12
N CYS A 114 5.14 -4.50 -1.26
CA CYS A 114 5.04 -5.89 -0.81
C CYS A 114 6.25 -6.25 0.03
N SER A 115 6.06 -6.79 1.24
CA SER A 115 7.17 -7.20 2.11
C SER A 115 7.74 -8.58 1.74
N ASP A 116 6.91 -9.48 1.18
CA ASP A 116 7.34 -10.84 0.81
C ASP A 116 8.03 -10.84 -0.56
N PRO A 117 9.33 -11.22 -0.65
CA PRO A 117 10.07 -11.20 -1.90
C PRO A 117 9.56 -12.23 -2.93
N ALA A 118 9.07 -13.39 -2.48
CA ALA A 118 8.55 -14.42 -3.37
C ALA A 118 7.20 -14.00 -3.95
N LEU A 119 6.32 -13.42 -3.12
CA LEU A 119 5.06 -12.84 -3.59
C LEU A 119 5.33 -11.66 -4.53
N ARG A 120 6.26 -10.77 -4.19
CA ARG A 120 6.65 -9.63 -5.02
C ARG A 120 7.15 -10.07 -6.39
N LEU A 121 8.01 -11.10 -6.44
CA LEU A 121 8.49 -11.67 -7.71
C LEU A 121 7.34 -12.27 -8.54
N ARG A 122 6.41 -12.99 -7.93
CA ARG A 122 5.22 -13.53 -8.61
C ARG A 122 4.33 -12.41 -9.15
N GLY A 123 4.06 -11.38 -8.34
CA GLY A 123 3.30 -10.21 -8.75
C GLY A 123 3.96 -9.44 -9.89
N GLN A 124 5.28 -9.24 -9.86
CA GLN A 124 6.01 -8.59 -10.95
C GLN A 124 5.87 -9.35 -12.28
N ARG A 125 5.87 -10.69 -12.26
CA ARG A 125 5.59 -11.49 -13.46
C ARG A 125 4.18 -11.29 -13.98
N LEU A 126 3.19 -11.16 -13.09
CA LEU A 126 1.80 -10.88 -13.48
C LEU A 126 1.64 -9.48 -14.07
N ILE A 127 2.28 -8.47 -13.47
CA ILE A 127 2.33 -7.09 -13.98
C ILE A 127 2.88 -7.08 -15.42
N SER A 128 4.03 -7.74 -15.65
CA SER A 128 4.64 -7.83 -16.98
C SER A 128 3.73 -8.56 -17.98
N ARG A 129 3.10 -9.68 -17.58
CA ARG A 129 2.17 -10.43 -18.44
C ARG A 129 0.91 -9.63 -18.81
N ARG A 130 0.44 -8.76 -17.92
CA ARG A 130 -0.70 -7.87 -18.16
C ARG A 130 -0.32 -6.59 -18.90
N GLN A 131 0.97 -6.38 -19.21
CA GLN A 131 1.49 -5.20 -19.90
C GLN A 131 1.08 -3.90 -19.17
N LEU A 132 1.29 -3.86 -17.86
CA LEU A 132 1.01 -2.70 -17.00
C LEU A 132 2.33 -1.98 -16.64
N PRO A 133 3.01 -1.28 -17.57
CA PRO A 133 4.33 -0.69 -17.32
C PRO A 133 4.32 0.44 -16.29
N GLY A 134 3.16 1.04 -16.03
CA GLY A 134 3.00 2.09 -15.03
C GLY A 134 2.94 1.58 -13.59
N LEU A 135 2.82 0.26 -13.37
CA LEU A 135 2.78 -0.35 -12.04
C LEU A 135 4.08 -1.13 -11.79
N LYS A 136 4.68 -0.94 -10.61
CA LYS A 136 5.85 -1.70 -10.17
C LYS A 136 5.67 -2.27 -8.77
N GLY A 137 6.09 -3.52 -8.57
CA GLY A 137 6.23 -4.09 -7.23
C GLY A 137 7.56 -3.68 -6.59
N VAL A 138 7.53 -3.11 -5.39
CA VAL A 138 8.73 -2.71 -4.63
C VAL A 138 8.60 -3.09 -3.14
N SER A 139 9.71 -3.19 -2.42
CA SER A 139 9.69 -3.30 -0.96
C SER A 139 9.38 -1.95 -0.30
N GLY A 140 9.00 -1.99 0.98
CA GLY A 140 8.88 -0.76 1.79
C GLY A 140 10.22 0.00 1.86
N GLU A 141 11.33 -0.71 2.03
CA GLU A 141 12.68 -0.13 2.09
C GLU A 141 13.09 0.56 0.78
N GLU A 142 12.84 -0.09 -0.37
CA GLU A 142 13.12 0.48 -1.70
C GLU A 142 12.30 1.75 -1.95
N PHE A 143 11.05 1.75 -1.50
CA PHE A 143 10.18 2.92 -1.60
C PHE A 143 10.68 4.08 -0.72
N LEU A 144 10.98 3.82 0.55
CA LEU A 144 11.50 4.83 1.47
C LEU A 144 12.84 5.39 1.01
N ALA A 145 13.76 4.54 0.54
CA ALA A 145 15.03 4.98 -0.04
C ALA A 145 14.81 5.90 -1.25
N GLY A 146 13.79 5.63 -2.08
CA GLY A 146 13.40 6.46 -3.22
C GLY A 146 12.80 7.81 -2.85
N LEU A 147 12.23 7.96 -1.64
CA LEU A 147 11.77 9.26 -1.14
C LEU A 147 12.96 10.11 -0.66
N SER A 148 13.91 9.50 0.05
CA SER A 148 15.11 10.18 0.56
C SER A 148 16.02 10.69 -0.55
N SER A 149 16.11 9.97 -1.67
CA SER A 149 16.88 10.43 -2.84
C SER A 149 16.20 11.56 -3.60
N ALA A 150 14.87 11.53 -3.70
CA ALA A 150 14.10 12.60 -4.35
C ALA A 150 14.11 13.93 -3.57
N GLY A 151 14.26 13.88 -2.25
CA GLY A 151 14.36 15.08 -1.39
C GLY A 151 15.68 15.85 -1.52
N HIS A 152 16.75 15.24 -2.04
CA HIS A 152 18.06 15.89 -2.19
C HIS A 152 18.20 16.74 -3.47
N ASP A 153 17.27 16.63 -4.42
CA ASP A 153 17.37 17.28 -5.75
C ASP A 153 16.77 18.70 -5.81
N VAL A 154 16.41 19.30 -4.67
CA VAL A 154 15.76 20.63 -4.60
C VAL A 154 16.74 21.76 -4.20
N THR A 155 18.04 21.49 -4.10
CA THR A 155 19.05 22.49 -3.69
C THR A 155 20.19 22.64 -4.70
N GLY A 156 19.86 23.00 -5.95
CA GLY A 156 20.81 23.33 -7.01
C GLY A 156 20.34 24.49 -7.87
#